data_AF-J5M9Z1-F1
#
_entry.id   AF-J5M9Z1-F1
#
_cell.length_a   1.000
_cell.length_b   1.000
_cell.length_c   1.000
_cell.angle_alpha   90.00
_cell.angle_beta   90.00
_cell.angle_gamma   90.00
#
_symmetry.space_group_name_H-M   'P 1'
#
loop_
_entity.id
_entity.type
_entity.pdbx_description
1 polymer ?
#
loop_
_entity_poly.entity_id
_entity_poly.type
_entity_poly.pdbx_seq_one_letter_code
_entity_poly.pdbx_strand_id
1 'polypeptide(L)'
;MTTADTAALLEDAADRIADISRADLQIMLRRAALRLRNAAGVSMDDDVEEVLRDLASEFGMTRNDTIRFIVREWMEKNSYLPVHHLDEDGDVEGNA
;
A
#
# COMPACT_ATOMS: atom_id res chain seq x y z
N MET A 1 13.10 4.15 2.07
CA MET A 1 13.29 3.65 0.69
C MET A 1 11.93 3.34 0.09
N THR A 2 11.40 4.26 -0.71
CA THR A 2 10.07 4.22 -1.30
C THR A 2 10.02 3.30 -2.54
N THR A 3 8.83 3.07 -3.11
CA THR A 3 8.67 2.39 -4.41
C THR A 3 9.38 3.14 -5.54
N ALA A 4 9.32 4.47 -5.53
CA ALA A 4 10.03 5.33 -6.48
C ALA A 4 11.55 5.13 -6.41
N ASP A 5 12.12 4.96 -5.21
CA ASP A 5 13.55 4.67 -5.04
C ASP A 5 13.98 3.34 -5.68
N THR A 6 13.08 2.34 -5.78
CA THR A 6 13.43 1.04 -6.38
C THR A 6 13.46 1.11 -7.91
N ALA A 7 12.57 1.88 -8.52
CA ALA A 7 12.55 2.08 -9.98
C ALA A 7 13.82 2.79 -10.46
N ALA A 8 14.20 3.89 -9.79
CA ALA A 8 15.43 4.62 -10.11
C ALA A 8 16.70 3.76 -9.96
N LEU A 9 16.75 2.90 -8.93
CA LEU A 9 17.87 1.95 -8.76
C LEU A 9 17.92 0.88 -9.84
N LEU A 10 16.77 0.43 -10.36
CA LEU A 10 16.72 -0.54 -11.45
C LEU A 10 17.14 0.10 -12.79
N GLU A 11 16.79 1.36 -13.00
CA GLU A 11 17.16 2.14 -14.18
C GLU A 11 18.67 2.43 -14.22
N ASP A 12 19.25 2.94 -13.13
CA ASP A 12 20.72 3.12 -13.01
C ASP A 12 21.49 1.81 -13.20
N ALA A 13 20.98 0.70 -12.63
CA ALA A 13 21.58 -0.62 -12.82
C ALA A 13 21.47 -1.12 -14.27
N ALA A 14 20.44 -0.73 -15.01
CA ALA A 14 20.30 -1.06 -16.42
C ALA A 14 21.30 -0.27 -17.28
N ASP A 15 21.47 1.03 -17.00
CA ASP A 15 22.45 1.89 -17.68
C ASP A 15 23.90 1.42 -17.45
N ARG A 16 24.15 0.80 -16.29
CA ARG A 16 25.48 0.34 -15.86
C ARG A 16 25.60 -1.18 -15.77
N ILE A 17 24.80 -1.91 -16.55
CA ILE A 17 24.67 -3.37 -16.42
C ILE A 17 25.98 -4.14 -16.72
N ALA A 18 26.92 -3.54 -17.44
CA ALA A 18 28.24 -4.12 -17.67
C ALA A 18 29.15 -4.03 -16.44
N ASP A 19 28.92 -3.05 -15.56
CA ASP A 19 29.75 -2.75 -14.38
C ASP A 19 29.21 -3.40 -13.08
N ILE A 20 27.97 -3.88 -13.10
CA ILE A 20 27.35 -4.52 -11.93
C ILE A 20 27.78 -5.98 -11.81
N SER A 21 28.07 -6.42 -10.58
CA SER A 21 28.35 -7.84 -10.35
C SER A 21 27.09 -8.68 -10.59
N ARG A 22 27.27 -9.90 -11.11
CA ARG A 22 26.16 -10.85 -11.30
C ARG A 22 25.41 -11.12 -9.99
N ALA A 23 26.10 -11.13 -8.85
CA ALA A 23 25.50 -11.37 -7.54
C ALA A 23 24.59 -10.21 -7.11
N ASP A 24 25.06 -8.98 -7.30
CA ASP A 24 24.28 -7.78 -6.95
C ASP A 24 23.05 -7.63 -7.85
N LEU A 25 23.19 -7.92 -9.15
CA LEU A 25 22.08 -7.94 -10.08
C LEU A 25 21.02 -8.99 -9.69
N GLN A 26 21.44 -10.19 -9.27
CA GLN A 26 20.51 -11.22 -8.78
C GLN A 26 19.74 -10.78 -7.52
N ILE A 27 20.41 -10.12 -6.57
CA ILE A 27 19.77 -9.60 -5.36
C ILE A 27 18.76 -8.51 -5.73
N MET A 28 19.14 -7.59 -6.61
CA MET A 28 18.28 -6.50 -7.05
C MET A 28 17.03 -7.03 -7.76
N LEU A 29 17.17 -7.96 -8.71
CA LEU A 29 16.06 -8.57 -9.43
C LEU A 29 15.11 -9.35 -8.51
N ARG A 30 15.64 -10.09 -7.52
CA ARG A 30 14.80 -10.77 -6.51
C ARG A 30 13.97 -9.79 -5.69
N ARG A 31 14.58 -8.67 -5.28
CA ARG A 31 13.89 -7.61 -4.54
C ARG A 31 12.84 -6.90 -5.39
N ALA A 32 13.14 -6.67 -6.66
CA ALA A 32 12.19 -6.10 -7.62
C ALA A 32 10.99 -7.04 -7.86
N ALA A 33 11.25 -8.33 -8.13
CA ALA A 33 10.20 -9.33 -8.32
C ALA A 33 9.31 -9.49 -7.07
N LEU A 34 9.90 -9.48 -5.87
CA LEU A 34 9.14 -9.50 -4.61
C LEU A 34 8.23 -8.28 -4.48
N ARG A 35 8.74 -7.09 -4.81
CA ARG A 35 7.94 -5.85 -4.82
C ARG A 35 6.85 -5.88 -5.87
N LEU A 36 7.11 -6.33 -7.09
CA LEU A 36 6.11 -6.47 -8.15
C LEU A 36 5.01 -7.46 -7.77
N ARG A 37 5.37 -8.60 -7.16
CA ARG A 37 4.40 -9.57 -6.64
C ARG A 37 3.53 -8.98 -5.53
N ASN A 38 4.12 -8.12 -4.71
CA ASN A 38 3.42 -7.43 -3.62
C ASN A 38 2.78 -6.12 -4.08
N ALA A 39 3.01 -5.68 -5.32
CA ALA A 39 2.37 -4.54 -5.95
C ALA A 39 0.98 -4.93 -6.47
N ALA A 40 0.28 -5.78 -5.72
CA ALA A 40 -1.12 -6.15 -5.92
C ALA A 40 -2.01 -4.92 -5.69
N GLY A 41 -1.87 -3.93 -6.56
CA GLY A 41 -2.82 -2.86 -6.71
C GLY A 41 -3.99 -3.42 -7.49
N VAL A 42 -5.19 -3.27 -6.94
CA VAL A 42 -6.39 -3.27 -7.77
C VAL A 42 -6.23 -2.10 -8.74
N SER A 43 -6.22 -2.41 -10.04
CA SER A 43 -6.25 -1.40 -11.10
C SER A 43 -7.62 -0.76 -11.11
N MET A 44 -7.68 0.56 -11.13
CA MET A 44 -8.90 1.32 -11.32
C MET A 44 -8.81 2.13 -12.61
N ASP A 45 -9.94 2.62 -13.09
CA ASP A 45 -9.97 3.58 -14.20
C ASP A 45 -9.28 4.89 -13.80
N ASP A 46 -8.75 5.63 -14.78
CA ASP A 46 -7.89 6.79 -14.54
C ASP A 46 -8.57 7.89 -13.70
N ASP A 47 -9.88 8.08 -13.87
CA ASP A 47 -10.69 9.02 -13.10
C ASP A 47 -10.83 8.60 -11.63
N VAL A 48 -11.05 7.30 -11.38
CA VAL A 48 -11.09 6.74 -10.02
C VAL A 48 -9.71 6.82 -9.36
N GLU A 49 -8.64 6.58 -10.12
CA GLU A 49 -7.26 6.71 -9.62
C GLU A 49 -6.93 8.14 -9.18
N GLU A 50 -7.40 9.14 -9.90
CA GLU A 50 -7.23 10.56 -9.54
C GLU A 50 -7.94 10.87 -8.23
N VAL A 51 -9.22 10.53 -8.12
CA VAL A 51 -10.02 10.76 -6.91
C VAL A 51 -9.42 10.01 -5.70
N LEU A 52 -8.96 8.77 -5.90
CA LEU A 52 -8.33 7.99 -4.83
C LEU A 52 -7.00 8.61 -4.36
N ARG A 53 -6.23 9.23 -5.25
CA ARG A 53 -5.00 9.95 -4.86
C ARG A 53 -5.31 11.18 -4.03
N ASP A 54 -6.29 11.97 -4.45
CA ASP A 54 -6.71 13.18 -3.72
C ASP A 54 -7.22 12.82 -2.32
N LEU A 55 -8.08 11.80 -2.24
CA LEU A 55 -8.62 11.32 -0.97
C LEU A 55 -7.55 10.73 -0.05
N ALA A 56 -6.58 9.99 -0.61
CA ALA A 56 -5.45 9.48 0.15
C ALA A 56 -4.61 10.62 0.74
N SER A 57 -4.39 11.68 -0.03
CA SER A 57 -3.71 12.89 0.44
C SER A 57 -4.48 13.59 1.54
N GLU A 58 -5.81 13.74 1.40
CA GLU A 58 -6.68 14.36 2.41
C GLU A 58 -6.64 13.60 3.74
N PHE A 59 -6.66 12.27 3.70
CA PHE A 59 -6.61 11.43 4.90
C PHE A 59 -5.19 11.19 5.43
N GLY A 60 -4.14 11.69 4.76
CA GLY A 60 -2.75 11.39 5.12
C GLY A 60 -2.41 9.90 5.06
N MET A 61 -3.10 9.14 4.20
CA MET A 61 -2.97 7.70 4.04
C MET A 61 -2.24 7.36 2.74
N THR A 62 -1.70 6.14 2.62
CA THR A 62 -1.27 5.65 1.32
C THR A 62 -2.48 5.25 0.47
N ARG A 63 -2.36 5.28 -0.87
CA ARG A 63 -3.42 4.81 -1.78
C ARG A 63 -3.98 3.44 -1.38
N ASN A 64 -3.11 2.49 -1.03
CA ASN A 64 -3.54 1.14 -0.65
C ASN A 64 -4.24 1.11 0.71
N ASP A 65 -3.88 1.99 1.64
CA ASP A 65 -4.57 2.10 2.92
C ASP A 65 -5.95 2.72 2.75
N THR A 66 -6.08 3.75 1.91
CA THR A 66 -7.36 4.35 1.53
C THR A 66 -8.28 3.33 0.86
N ILE A 67 -7.79 2.53 -0.09
CA ILE A 67 -8.58 1.45 -0.71
C ILE A 67 -9.04 0.44 0.35
N ARG A 68 -8.13 0.00 1.23
CA ARG A 68 -8.47 -0.98 2.28
C ARG A 68 -9.51 -0.41 3.25
N PHE A 69 -9.39 0.87 3.61
CA PHE A 69 -10.33 1.58 4.46
C PHE A 69 -11.72 1.63 3.80
N ILE A 70 -11.82 2.12 2.56
CA ILE A 70 -13.10 2.21 1.83
C ILE A 70 -13.76 0.83 1.70
N VAL A 71 -13.00 -0.19 1.30
CA VAL A 71 -13.54 -1.55 1.13
C VAL A 71 -14.05 -2.11 2.46
N ARG A 72 -13.32 -1.90 3.56
CA ARG A 72 -13.77 -2.29 4.91
C ARG A 72 -15.06 -1.59 5.30
N GLU A 73 -15.07 -0.26 5.25
CA GLU A 73 -16.24 0.56 5.60
C GLU A 73 -17.47 0.14 4.80
N TRP A 74 -17.30 -0.07 3.50
CA TRP A 74 -18.38 -0.54 2.64
C TRP A 74 -18.86 -1.94 3.05
N MET A 75 -17.97 -2.89 3.34
CA MET A 75 -18.34 -4.24 3.77
C MET A 75 -19.04 -4.26 5.13
N GLU A 76 -18.60 -3.45 6.09
CA GLU A 76 -19.20 -3.32 7.41
C GLU A 76 -20.62 -2.72 7.32
N LYS A 77 -20.80 -1.63 6.56
CA LYS A 77 -22.13 -1.02 6.33
C LYS A 77 -23.10 -1.94 5.60
N ASN A 78 -22.61 -2.83 4.74
CA ASN A 78 -23.42 -3.80 4.00
C ASN A 78 -23.51 -5.17 4.70
N SER A 79 -23.11 -5.28 5.98
CA SER A 79 -23.22 -6.50 6.80
C SER A 79 -22.44 -7.72 6.29
N TYR A 80 -21.43 -7.50 5.43
CA TYR A 80 -20.50 -8.53 5.00
C TYR A 80 -19.33 -8.72 5.99
N LEU A 81 -19.06 -7.72 6.83
CA LEU A 81 -18.13 -7.80 7.95
C LEU A 81 -18.83 -7.35 9.25
N PRO A 82 -18.51 -7.94 10.42
CA PRO A 82 -18.93 -7.41 11.70
C PRO A 82 -18.38 -5.99 11.90
N VAL A 83 -19.21 -5.07 12.39
CA VAL A 83 -18.76 -3.72 12.74
C VAL A 83 -17.84 -3.82 13.95
N HIS A 84 -16.60 -3.38 13.81
CA HIS A 84 -15.70 -3.24 14.95
C HIS A 84 -15.99 -1.90 15.62
N HIS A 85 -16.82 -1.90 16.68
CA HIS A 85 -16.81 -0.81 17.63
C HIS A 85 -15.44 -0.81 18.32
N LEU A 86 -14.57 0.13 17.93
CA LEU A 86 -13.48 0.54 18.79
C LEU A 86 -14.16 1.32 19.92
N ASP A 87 -14.29 0.71 21.09
CA ASP A 87 -14.73 1.38 22.32
C ASP A 87 -13.76 2.53 22.64
N GLU A 88 -14.02 3.71 22.09
CA GLU A 88 -13.60 4.96 22.71
C GLU A 88 -14.55 5.18 23.90
N ASP A 89 -13.96 5.19 25.11
CA ASP A 89 -14.58 5.28 26.45
C ASP A 89 -15.01 3.96 27.10
N GLY A 90 -14.02 3.08 27.33
CA GLY A 90 -14.04 2.20 28.50
C GLY A 90 -13.82 2.99 29.79
N ASP A 91 -14.79 3.81 30.21
CA ASP A 91 -14.84 4.32 31.58
C ASP A 91 -15.31 3.18 32.49
N VAL A 92 -14.34 2.46 33.07
CA VAL A 92 -14.60 1.44 34.07
C VAL A 92 -14.94 2.12 35.40
N GLU A 93 -16.19 2.57 35.56
CA GLU A 93 -16.72 2.85 36.89
C GLU A 93 -17.02 1.51 37.59
N GLY A 94 -15.96 0.90 38.11
CA GLY A 94 -16.05 -0.27 38.96
C GLY A 94 -16.65 0.11 40.31
N ASN A 95 -17.91 -0.23 40.54
CA ASN A 95 -18.49 -0.30 41.87
C ASN A 95 -19.40 -1.52 42.01
N ALA A 96 -18.83 -2.62 42.53
CA ALA A 96 -19.47 -3.62 43.41
C ALA A 96 -18.48 -4.73 43.75
#